data_AF-B7JR59-F1
#
_entry.id   AF-B7JR59-F1
#
_cell.length_a   1.000
_cell.length_b   1.000
_cell.length_c   1.000
_cell.angle_alpha   90.00
_cell.angle_beta   90.00
_cell.angle_gamma   90.00
#
_symmetry.space_group_name_H-M   'P 1'
#
loop_
_entity.id
_entity.type
_entity.pdbx_description
1 polymer ?
#
loop_
_entity_poly.entity_id
_entity_poly.type
_entity_poly.pdbx_seq_one_letter_code
_entity_poly.pdbx_strand_id
1 'polypeptide(L)'
;MIDIIIILLLVMGFFLGLRRGFILQLVKLTSFIIAYLVAYWYCKDLAPALAKFIPYPFDKNVSVPEWIDANNIETVFYQALAFIILFIITKIALSLLGNLLNMFAEIPVLKQVNAFAGAILGFLEVYIILFVLIIIGNILPIEQLQTPLQQSSISKIIVDDTPILSEKVKELWQTGSRV
;
A
#
# COMPACT_ATOMS: atom_id res chain seq x y z
N MET A 1 -20.42 -4.13 13.00
CA MET A 1 -20.77 -3.48 11.71
C MET A 1 -19.57 -3.39 10.78
N ILE A 2 -18.39 -2.97 11.26
CA ILE A 2 -17.16 -2.94 10.44
C ILE A 2 -16.76 -4.32 9.89
N ASP A 3 -16.95 -5.41 10.63
CA ASP A 3 -16.64 -6.76 10.14
C ASP A 3 -17.36 -7.08 8.81
N ILE A 4 -18.62 -6.66 8.68
CA ILE A 4 -19.40 -6.87 7.46
C ILE A 4 -18.80 -6.08 6.29
N ILE A 5 -18.34 -4.84 6.54
CA ILE A 5 -17.70 -4.00 5.53
C ILE A 5 -16.38 -4.64 5.07
N ILE A 6 -15.56 -5.10 6.01
CA ILE A 6 -14.28 -5.77 5.72
C ILE A 6 -14.52 -7.05 4.92
N ILE A 7 -15.48 -7.89 5.32
CA ILE A 7 -15.87 -9.09 4.58
C ILE A 7 -16.34 -8.72 3.18
N LEU A 8 -17.20 -7.71 3.03
CA LEU A 8 -17.71 -7.26 1.73
C LEU A 8 -16.56 -6.84 0.81
N LEU A 9 -15.58 -6.12 1.33
CA LEU A 9 -14.40 -5.71 0.57
C LEU A 9 -13.54 -6.91 0.16
N LEU A 10 -13.28 -7.86 1.07
CA LEU A 10 -12.55 -9.08 0.76
C LEU A 10 -13.25 -9.93 -0.32
N VAL A 11 -14.57 -10.07 -0.21
CA VAL A 11 -15.41 -10.78 -1.18
C VAL A 11 -15.39 -10.04 -2.53
N MET A 12 -15.47 -8.71 -2.52
CA MET A 12 -15.31 -7.91 -3.74
C MET A 12 -13.94 -8.13 -4.38
N GLY A 13 -12.86 -8.15 -3.60
CA GLY A 13 -11.51 -8.46 -4.06
C GLY A 13 -11.43 -9.83 -4.74
N PHE A 14 -12.05 -10.84 -4.13
CA PHE A 14 -12.14 -12.18 -4.70
C PHE A 14 -12.89 -12.19 -6.05
N PHE A 15 -14.06 -11.55 -6.15
CA PHE A 15 -14.83 -11.48 -7.40
C PHE A 15 -14.14 -10.65 -8.50
N LEU A 16 -13.46 -9.56 -8.12
CA LEU A 16 -12.65 -8.77 -9.04
C LEU A 16 -11.48 -9.60 -9.58
N GLY A 17 -10.84 -10.39 -8.71
CA GLY A 17 -9.78 -11.34 -9.09
C GLY A 17 -10.28 -12.44 -10.03
N LEU A 18 -11.47 -13.01 -9.76
CA LEU A 18 -12.12 -13.99 -10.64
C LEU A 18 -12.33 -13.46 -12.05
N ARG A 19 -12.83 -12.22 -12.18
CA ARG A 19 -13.12 -11.60 -13.48
C ARG A 19 -11.86 -11.21 -14.25
N ARG A 20 -10.80 -10.81 -13.55
CA ARG A 20 -9.53 -10.36 -14.15
C ARG A 20 -8.63 -11.54 -14.54
N GLY A 21 -8.71 -12.65 -13.82
CA GLY A 21 -7.83 -13.81 -14.01
C GLY A 21 -6.43 -13.61 -13.40
N PHE A 22 -5.70 -14.71 -13.27
CA PHE A 22 -4.40 -14.78 -12.60
C PHE A 22 -3.32 -13.92 -13.25
N ILE A 23 -3.21 -13.96 -14.58
CA ILE A 23 -2.14 -13.25 -15.31
C ILE A 23 -2.21 -11.75 -15.08
N LEU A 24 -3.39 -11.13 -15.29
CA LEU A 24 -3.58 -9.69 -15.06
C LEU A 24 -3.37 -9.31 -13.59
N GLN A 25 -3.77 -10.19 -12.66
CA GLN A 25 -3.61 -9.94 -11.23
C GLN A 25 -2.13 -10.03 -10.79
N LEU A 26 -1.37 -10.99 -11.33
CA LEU A 26 0.08 -11.07 -11.15
C LEU A 26 0.80 -9.85 -11.72
N VAL A 27 0.43 -9.41 -12.93
CA VAL A 27 1.01 -8.23 -13.56
C VAL A 27 0.81 -6.99 -12.69
N LYS A 28 -0.37 -6.83 -12.08
CA LYS A 28 -0.63 -5.72 -11.14
C LYS A 28 0.20 -5.80 -9.87
N LEU A 29 0.27 -6.98 -9.26
CA LEU A 29 1.06 -7.19 -8.03
C LEU A 29 2.55 -6.96 -8.29
N THR A 30 3.08 -7.53 -9.37
CA THR A 30 4.49 -7.33 -9.77
C THR A 30 4.77 -5.88 -10.11
N SER A 31 3.87 -5.21 -10.86
CA SER A 31 4.00 -3.77 -11.15
C SER A 31 3.99 -2.92 -9.88
N PHE A 32 3.16 -3.27 -8.89
CA PHE A 32 3.13 -2.60 -7.60
C PHE A 32 4.46 -2.74 -6.85
N ILE A 33 5.00 -3.97 -6.77
CA ILE A 33 6.27 -4.24 -6.09
C ILE A 33 7.42 -3.51 -6.78
N ILE A 34 7.51 -3.60 -8.11
CA ILE A 34 8.57 -2.93 -8.87
C ILE A 34 8.44 -1.41 -8.73
N ALA A 35 7.23 -0.85 -8.82
CA ALA A 35 7.02 0.59 -8.62
C ALA A 35 7.42 1.05 -7.22
N TYR A 36 7.16 0.24 -6.19
CA TYR A 36 7.61 0.51 -4.83
C TYR A 36 9.14 0.54 -4.74
N LEU A 37 9.82 -0.48 -5.30
CA LEU A 37 11.28 -0.57 -5.27
C LEU A 37 11.94 0.61 -6.01
N VAL A 38 11.43 0.95 -7.19
CA VAL A 38 11.90 2.10 -7.97
C VAL A 38 11.68 3.39 -7.18
N ALA A 39 10.49 3.60 -6.62
CA ALA A 39 10.22 4.78 -5.80
C ALA A 39 11.15 4.86 -4.58
N TYR A 40 11.38 3.74 -3.90
CA TYR A 40 12.25 3.66 -2.72
C TYR A 40 13.71 4.01 -3.04
N TRP A 41 14.24 3.52 -4.18
CA TRP A 41 15.63 3.79 -4.56
C TRP A 41 15.84 5.23 -5.05
N TYR A 42 14.90 5.79 -5.80
CA TYR A 42 15.08 7.09 -6.45
C TYR A 42 14.43 8.27 -5.72
N CYS A 43 13.66 8.06 -4.64
CA CYS A 43 13.01 9.17 -3.92
C CYS A 43 14.02 10.17 -3.33
N LYS A 44 15.17 9.69 -2.85
CA LYS A 44 16.23 10.54 -2.30
C LYS A 44 16.90 11.40 -3.36
N ASP A 45 17.02 10.90 -4.57
CA ASP A 45 17.63 11.62 -5.70
C ASP A 45 16.67 12.66 -6.29
N LEU A 46 15.37 12.37 -6.31
CA LEU A 46 14.34 13.28 -6.83
C LEU A 46 13.96 14.39 -5.84
N ALA A 47 14.05 14.15 -4.53
CA ALA A 47 13.63 15.12 -3.51
C ALA A 47 14.30 16.51 -3.63
N PRO A 48 15.62 16.65 -3.84
CA PRO A 48 16.27 17.95 -4.02
C PRO A 48 15.81 18.68 -5.29
N ALA A 49 15.42 17.95 -6.34
CA ALA A 49 14.87 18.56 -7.55
C ALA A 49 13.49 19.16 -7.25
N LEU A 50 12.62 18.43 -6.53
CA LEU A 50 11.30 18.93 -6.14
C LEU A 50 11.38 20.17 -5.25
N ALA A 51 12.32 20.22 -4.31
CA ALA A 51 12.52 21.37 -3.43
C ALA A 51 12.81 22.69 -4.18
N LYS A 52 13.37 22.60 -5.39
CA LYS A 52 13.63 23.80 -6.23
C LYS A 52 12.39 24.33 -6.93
N PHE A 53 11.41 23.48 -7.21
CA PHE A 53 10.21 23.84 -7.98
C PHE A 53 9.00 24.11 -7.09
N ILE A 54 8.90 23.42 -5.95
CA ILE A 54 7.75 23.46 -5.05
C ILE A 54 8.23 24.04 -3.73
N PRO A 55 7.84 25.26 -3.34
CA PRO A 55 8.20 25.83 -2.03
C PRO A 55 7.54 25.03 -0.91
N TYR A 56 8.24 24.90 0.22
CA TYR A 56 7.75 24.19 1.38
C TYR A 56 6.51 24.91 1.94
N PRO A 57 5.33 24.25 2.00
CA PRO A 57 4.07 24.94 2.26
C PRO A 57 3.72 25.08 3.76
N PHE A 58 4.54 24.52 4.66
CA PHE A 58 4.23 24.47 6.09
C PHE A 58 5.13 25.40 6.91
N ASP A 59 4.66 25.75 8.10
CA ASP A 59 5.44 26.53 9.05
C ASP A 59 6.58 25.71 9.66
N LYS A 60 7.68 26.39 10.00
CA LYS A 60 8.85 25.77 10.64
C LYS A 60 8.59 25.21 12.04
N ASN A 61 7.48 25.60 12.66
CA ASN A 61 7.10 25.23 14.04
C ASN A 61 5.99 24.18 14.11
N VAL A 62 5.82 23.37 13.05
CA VAL A 62 4.86 22.26 13.08
C VAL A 62 5.29 21.24 14.14
N SER A 63 4.36 20.91 15.05
CA SER A 63 4.53 19.75 15.94
C SER A 63 4.62 18.49 15.08
N VAL A 64 5.82 17.92 15.02
CA VAL A 64 6.08 16.64 14.36
C VAL A 64 6.12 15.53 15.41
N PRO A 65 5.80 14.28 15.02
CA PRO A 65 6.00 13.14 15.90
C PRO A 65 7.47 13.02 16.35
N GLU A 66 7.72 12.51 17.56
CA GLU A 66 9.06 12.43 18.17
C GLU A 66 10.09 11.66 17.32
N TRP A 67 9.64 10.71 16.50
CA TRP A 67 10.49 9.93 15.58
C TRP A 67 10.91 10.68 14.31
N ILE A 68 10.42 11.89 14.10
CA ILE A 68 10.85 12.78 13.02
C ILE A 68 11.69 13.90 13.62
N ASP A 69 12.95 14.01 13.18
CA ASP A 69 13.77 15.17 13.50
C ASP A 69 13.15 16.43 12.87
N ALA A 70 12.68 17.34 13.72
CA ALA A 70 12.04 18.60 13.31
C ALA A 70 12.96 19.45 12.42
N ASN A 71 14.28 19.32 12.54
CA ASN A 71 15.24 20.04 11.68
C ASN A 71 15.27 19.48 10.25
N ASN A 72 14.81 18.24 10.06
CA ASN A 72 14.81 17.53 8.78
C ASN A 72 13.40 17.36 8.19
N ILE A 73 12.38 17.99 8.77
CA ILE A 73 10.98 17.83 8.34
C ILE A 73 10.77 18.21 6.86
N GLU A 74 11.47 19.24 6.40
CA GLU A 74 11.43 19.69 5.01
C GLU A 74 11.97 18.60 4.08
N THR A 75 13.13 18.04 4.41
CA THR A 75 13.74 16.93 3.65
C THR A 75 12.83 15.70 3.63
N VAL A 76 12.24 15.33 4.77
CA VAL A 76 11.31 14.20 4.88
C VAL A 76 10.07 14.43 4.03
N PHE A 77 9.52 15.65 4.02
CA PHE A 77 8.39 16.01 3.19
C PHE A 77 8.69 15.83 1.69
N TYR A 78 9.82 16.35 1.21
CA TYR A 78 10.18 16.19 -0.20
C TYR A 78 10.52 14.75 -0.59
N GLN A 79 11.11 13.96 0.31
CA GLN A 79 11.34 12.52 0.09
C GLN A 79 10.02 11.74 -0.02
N ALA A 80 9.05 12.03 0.86
CA ALA A 80 7.72 11.43 0.79
C ALA A 80 6.99 11.83 -0.51
N LEU A 81 7.06 13.11 -0.88
CA LEU A 81 6.46 13.61 -2.11
C LEU A 81 7.10 12.97 -3.36
N ALA A 82 8.43 12.89 -3.40
CA ALA A 82 9.19 12.22 -4.44
C ALA A 82 8.81 10.74 -4.57
N PHE A 83 8.71 10.04 -3.43
CA PHE A 83 8.28 8.65 -3.40
C PHE A 83 6.88 8.49 -4.02
N ILE A 84 5.91 9.32 -3.62
CA ILE A 84 4.53 9.25 -4.14
C ILE A 84 4.52 9.48 -5.65
N ILE A 85 5.22 10.51 -6.14
CA ILE A 85 5.27 10.84 -7.57
C ILE A 85 5.90 9.69 -8.37
N LEU A 86 7.08 9.21 -7.95
CA LEU A 86 7.78 8.11 -8.62
C LEU A 86 6.96 6.83 -8.60
N PHE A 87 6.33 6.52 -7.47
CA PHE A 87 5.49 5.35 -7.33
C PHE A 87 4.31 5.40 -8.31
N ILE A 88 3.59 6.53 -8.38
CA ILE A 88 2.45 6.69 -9.27
C ILE A 88 2.89 6.59 -10.73
N ILE A 89 3.92 7.33 -11.14
CA ILE A 89 4.41 7.34 -12.52
C ILE A 89 4.88 5.94 -12.93
N THR A 90 5.72 5.30 -12.11
CA THR A 90 6.26 3.97 -12.41
C THR A 90 5.15 2.92 -12.45
N LYS A 91 4.21 2.97 -11.50
CA LYS A 91 3.07 2.06 -11.46
C LYS A 91 2.19 2.19 -12.70
N ILE A 92 1.91 3.42 -13.14
CA ILE A 92 1.14 3.66 -14.37
C ILE A 92 1.89 3.11 -15.57
N ALA A 93 3.18 3.44 -15.72
CA ALA A 93 4.00 2.98 -16.84
C ALA A 93 4.05 1.44 -16.92
N LEU A 94 4.33 0.75 -15.81
CA LEU A 94 4.37 -0.71 -15.76
C LEU A 94 3.01 -1.35 -16.00
N SER A 95 1.93 -0.76 -15.46
CA SER A 95 0.58 -1.29 -15.69
C SER A 95 0.16 -1.18 -17.15
N LEU A 96 0.56 -0.09 -17.83
CA LEU A 96 0.33 0.07 -19.27
C LEU A 96 1.10 -1.00 -20.06
N LEU A 97 2.40 -1.18 -19.78
CA LEU A 97 3.21 -2.22 -20.43
C LEU A 97 2.64 -3.63 -20.18
N GLY A 98 2.24 -3.92 -18.95
CA GLY A 98 1.65 -5.20 -18.58
C GLY A 98 0.33 -5.49 -19.29
N ASN A 99 -0.51 -4.47 -19.47
CA ASN A 99 -1.75 -4.60 -20.23
C ASN A 99 -1.49 -4.85 -21.72
N LEU A 100 -0.45 -4.22 -22.29
CA LEU A 100 -0.05 -4.46 -23.68
C LEU A 100 0.47 -5.89 -23.87
N LEU A 101 1.29 -6.40 -22.94
CA LEU A 101 1.78 -7.79 -23.00
C LEU A 101 0.64 -8.81 -22.89
N ASN A 102 -0.37 -8.52 -22.07
CA ASN A 102 -1.53 -9.39 -21.93
C ASN A 102 -2.40 -9.47 -23.20
N MET A 103 -2.33 -8.49 -24.09
CA MET A 103 -3.01 -8.54 -25.40
C MET A 103 -2.40 -9.60 -26.32
N PHE A 104 -1.09 -9.86 -26.21
CA PHE A 104 -0.38 -10.85 -27.04
C PHE A 104 -0.30 -12.23 -26.36
N ALA A 105 -0.50 -12.29 -25.05
CA ALA A 105 -0.43 -13.52 -24.27
C ALA A 105 -1.83 -14.15 -24.07
N GLU A 106 -2.50 -14.54 -25.16
CA GLU A 106 -3.65 -15.45 -25.06
C GLU A 106 -3.17 -16.88 -24.77
N ILE A 107 -2.71 -17.13 -23.53
CA ILE A 107 -2.33 -18.48 -23.12
C ILE A 107 -3.63 -19.22 -22.76
N PRO A 108 -3.99 -20.34 -23.42
CA PRO A 108 -5.16 -21.16 -23.10
C PRO A 108 -4.91 -21.99 -21.83
N VAL A 109 -4.55 -21.32 -20.72
CA VAL A 109 -4.54 -21.92 -19.39
C VAL A 109 -6.00 -22.09 -18.99
N LEU A 110 -6.41 -23.34 -18.70
CA LEU A 110 -7.75 -23.74 -18.28
C LEU A 110 -8.47 -22.59 -17.56
N LYS A 111 -9.47 -21.99 -18.22
CA LYS A 111 -10.09 -20.72 -17.81
C LYS A 111 -10.54 -20.72 -16.34
N GLN A 112 -10.91 -21.88 -15.80
CA GLN A 112 -11.26 -22.08 -14.39
C GLN A 112 -10.07 -21.95 -13.43
N VAL A 113 -8.92 -22.55 -13.75
CA VAL A 113 -7.71 -22.45 -12.93
C VAL A 113 -7.18 -21.00 -12.95
N ASN A 114 -7.17 -20.37 -14.12
CA ASN A 114 -6.78 -18.95 -14.27
C ASN A 114 -7.72 -18.02 -13.48
N ALA A 115 -9.03 -18.26 -13.53
CA ALA A 115 -10.00 -17.47 -12.75
C ALA A 115 -9.81 -17.69 -11.24
N PHE A 116 -9.69 -18.94 -10.79
CA PHE A 116 -9.56 -19.27 -9.37
C PHE A 116 -8.25 -18.73 -8.76
N ALA A 117 -7.13 -18.88 -9.45
CA ALA A 117 -5.87 -18.30 -9.02
C ALA A 117 -5.92 -16.77 -9.04
N GLY A 118 -6.62 -16.16 -10.02
CA GLY A 118 -6.92 -14.73 -10.01
C GLY A 118 -7.75 -14.30 -8.81
N ALA A 119 -8.71 -15.11 -8.38
CA ALA A 119 -9.54 -14.87 -7.20
C ALA A 119 -8.72 -14.82 -5.91
N ILE A 120 -7.82 -15.79 -5.73
CA ILE A 120 -6.91 -15.84 -4.58
C ILE A 120 -6.02 -14.60 -4.55
N LEU A 121 -5.43 -14.23 -5.69
CA LEU A 121 -4.61 -13.03 -5.77
C LEU A 121 -5.41 -11.73 -5.59
N GLY A 122 -6.67 -11.69 -6.02
CA GLY A 122 -7.59 -10.57 -5.80
C GLY A 122 -7.97 -10.41 -4.34
N PHE A 123 -8.24 -11.52 -3.66
CA PHE A 123 -8.43 -11.55 -2.21
C PHE A 123 -7.17 -11.05 -1.49
N LEU A 124 -5.99 -11.56 -1.87
CA LEU A 124 -4.73 -11.17 -1.25
C LEU A 124 -4.41 -9.67 -1.46
N GLU A 125 -4.66 -9.14 -2.66
CA GLU A 125 -4.51 -7.70 -2.94
C GLU A 125 -5.36 -6.86 -1.98
N VAL A 126 -6.66 -7.16 -1.86
CA VAL A 126 -7.55 -6.41 -0.97
C VAL A 126 -7.20 -6.62 0.50
N TYR A 127 -6.78 -7.82 0.88
CA TYR A 127 -6.32 -8.13 2.24
C TYR A 127 -5.14 -7.25 2.64
N ILE A 128 -4.12 -7.11 1.78
CA ILE A 128 -2.96 -6.24 2.02
C ILE A 128 -3.38 -4.76 2.12
N ILE A 129 -4.26 -4.31 1.23
CA ILE A 129 -4.77 -2.93 1.28
C ILE A 129 -5.52 -2.67 2.59
N LEU A 130 -6.38 -3.59 3.02
CA LEU A 130 -7.11 -3.50 4.27
C LEU A 130 -6.17 -3.49 5.48
N PHE A 131 -5.14 -4.35 5.49
CA PHE A 131 -4.11 -4.33 6.53
C PHE A 131 -3.50 -2.94 6.70
N VAL A 132 -3.07 -2.32 5.60
CA VAL A 132 -2.49 -0.96 5.61
C VAL A 132 -3.50 0.08 6.07
N LEU A 133 -4.73 0.05 5.56
CA LEU A 133 -5.78 1.01 5.92
C LEU A 133 -6.19 0.91 7.39
N ILE A 134 -6.29 -0.31 7.95
CA ILE A 134 -6.65 -0.53 9.36
C ILE A 134 -5.53 -0.03 10.26
N ILE A 135 -4.27 -0.29 9.92
CA ILE A 135 -3.12 0.27 10.66
C ILE A 135 -3.15 1.79 10.66
N ILE A 136 -3.29 2.42 9.48
CA ILE A 136 -3.39 3.88 9.38
C ILE A 136 -4.58 4.40 10.21
N GLY A 137 -5.74 3.75 10.10
CA GLY A 137 -6.94 4.10 10.85
C GLY A 137 -6.78 4.01 12.37
N ASN A 138 -5.95 3.08 12.87
CA ASN A 138 -5.68 2.95 14.30
C ASN A 138 -4.68 4.00 14.82
N ILE A 139 -3.79 4.50 13.95
CA ILE A 139 -2.80 5.54 14.30
C ILE A 139 -3.45 6.94 14.31
N LEU A 140 -4.41 7.19 13.42
CA LEU A 140 -5.08 8.49 13.34
C LEU A 140 -5.94 8.72 14.59
N PRO A 141 -5.79 9.86 15.31
CA PRO A 141 -6.57 10.19 16.52
C PRO A 141 -7.99 10.65 16.18
N ILE A 142 -8.74 9.79 15.47
CA ILE A 142 -10.10 10.03 15.03
C ILE A 142 -10.99 9.00 15.73
N GLU A 143 -11.66 9.42 16.80
CA GLU A 143 -12.47 8.52 17.65
C GLU A 143 -13.53 7.74 16.86
N GLN A 144 -14.06 8.35 15.79
CA GLN A 144 -15.06 7.75 14.89
C GLN A 144 -14.49 6.58 14.07
N LEU A 145 -13.17 6.51 13.87
CA LEU A 145 -12.50 5.41 13.16
C LEU A 145 -11.89 4.40 14.14
N GLN A 146 -11.33 4.85 15.26
CA GLN A 146 -10.66 3.97 16.22
C GLN A 146 -11.63 3.02 16.93
N THR A 147 -12.73 3.54 17.46
CA THR A 147 -13.69 2.75 18.26
C THR A 147 -14.26 1.56 17.47
N PRO A 148 -14.75 1.75 16.22
CA PRO A 148 -15.31 0.65 15.46
C PRO A 148 -14.27 -0.36 14.94
N LEU A 149 -13.02 0.08 14.72
CA LEU A 149 -11.90 -0.80 14.32
C LEU A 149 -11.44 -1.68 15.49
N GLN A 150 -11.30 -1.11 16.69
CA GLN A 150 -10.88 -1.85 17.89
C GLN A 150 -11.93 -2.86 18.40
N GLN A 151 -13.20 -2.64 18.06
CA GLN A 151 -14.28 -3.59 18.38
C GLN A 151 -14.44 -4.70 17.34
N SER A 152 -13.84 -4.55 16.15
CA SER A 152 -13.94 -5.53 15.06
C SER A 152 -13.01 -6.72 15.29
N SER A 153 -13.58 -7.91 15.37
CA SER A 153 -12.81 -9.16 15.49
C SER A 153 -11.94 -9.41 14.25
N ILE A 154 -12.44 -9.07 13.06
CA ILE A 154 -11.70 -9.28 11.81
C ILE A 154 -10.55 -8.29 11.69
N SER A 155 -10.73 -7.05 12.14
CA SER A 155 -9.66 -6.06 12.16
C SER A 155 -8.50 -6.51 13.05
N LYS A 156 -8.80 -7.08 14.23
CA LYS A 156 -7.80 -7.69 15.12
C LYS A 156 -7.08 -8.84 14.45
N ILE A 157 -7.82 -9.79 13.85
CA ILE A 157 -7.20 -10.93 13.13
C ILE A 157 -6.27 -10.44 12.02
N ILE A 158 -6.68 -9.43 11.23
CA ILE A 158 -5.85 -8.88 10.15
C ILE A 158 -4.55 -8.27 10.71
N VAL A 159 -4.60 -7.50 11.80
CA VAL A 159 -3.44 -6.78 12.32
C VAL A 159 -2.54 -7.64 13.23
N ASP A 160 -3.15 -8.43 14.10
CA ASP A 160 -2.46 -9.15 15.18
C ASP A 160 -2.01 -10.55 14.76
N ASP A 161 -2.80 -11.24 13.93
CA ASP A 161 -2.56 -12.65 13.57
C ASP A 161 -1.93 -12.83 12.18
N THR A 162 -1.49 -11.75 11.51
CA THR A 162 -0.74 -11.85 10.24
C THR A 162 0.77 -11.94 10.55
N PRO A 163 1.39 -13.13 10.61
CA PRO A 163 2.70 -13.32 11.23
C PRO A 163 3.81 -12.45 10.61
N ILE A 164 3.96 -12.46 9.28
CA ILE A 164 5.04 -11.73 8.60
C ILE A 164 4.86 -10.20 8.69
N LEU A 165 3.62 -9.73 8.56
CA LEU A 165 3.31 -8.31 8.53
C LEU A 165 3.27 -7.71 9.93
N SER A 166 2.70 -8.41 10.91
CA SER A 166 2.65 -7.99 12.31
C SER A 166 4.04 -7.94 12.93
N GLU A 167 4.92 -8.91 12.65
CA GLU A 167 6.31 -8.86 13.08
C GLU A 167 7.08 -7.69 12.47
N LYS A 168 6.97 -7.47 11.15
CA LYS A 168 7.62 -6.31 10.49
C LYS A 168 7.11 -4.98 11.03
N VAL A 169 5.81 -4.87 11.30
CA VAL A 169 5.20 -3.71 11.94
C VAL A 169 5.78 -3.53 13.34
N LYS A 170 5.78 -4.55 14.19
CA LYS A 170 6.38 -4.49 15.53
C LYS A 170 7.87 -4.12 15.48
N GLU A 171 8.62 -4.67 14.54
CA GLU A 171 10.04 -4.35 14.32
C GLU A 171 10.24 -2.88 13.91
N LEU A 172 9.45 -2.36 12.95
CA LEU A 172 9.49 -0.97 12.53
C LEU A 172 9.16 -0.02 13.70
N TRP A 173 8.15 -0.37 14.50
CA TRP A 173 7.75 0.42 15.67
C TRP A 173 8.74 0.33 16.83
N GLN A 174 9.32 -0.83 17.09
CA GLN A 174 10.30 -1.01 18.16
C GLN A 174 11.65 -0.39 17.78
N THR A 175 12.05 -0.45 16.52
CA THR A 175 13.29 0.18 16.03
C THR A 175 13.15 1.71 15.97
N GLY A 176 11.93 2.23 15.77
CA GLY A 176 11.61 3.65 15.91
C GLY A 176 11.68 4.21 17.34
N SER A 177 11.92 3.37 18.37
CA SER A 177 12.19 3.83 19.74
C SER A 177 13.69 3.89 20.09
N ARG A 178 14.57 3.70 19.08
CA ARG A 178 16.03 3.72 19.23
C ARG A 178 16.76 4.66 18.27
N VAL A 179 16.11 5.76 17.87
CA VAL A 179 16.82 6.94 17.37
C VAL A 179 16.20 8.17 18.01
#